data_AF-A0AAW7EYR5-F1
#
_entry.id   AF-A0AAW7EYR5-F1
#
_cell.length_a   1.000
_cell.length_b   1.000
_cell.length_c   1.000
_cell.angle_alpha   90.00
_cell.angle_beta   90.00
_cell.angle_gamma   90.00
#
_symmetry.space_group_name_H-M   'P 1'
#
loop_
_entity.id
_entity.type
_entity.pdbx_description
1 polymer ?
#
loop_
_entity_poly.entity_id
_entity_poly.type
_entity_poly.pdbx_seq_one_letter_code
_entity_poly.pdbx_strand_id
1 'polypeptide(L)'
;MKRTYLLFSLLMLFSGFSVADDCTVNTTLFNTVSMGNIVVQRDAPVGAEIARARVSGYAKLLVTAPGGAVYCNGAYAINYLSATPSPINHVYNTNLKGVGIRLSIPAGDFVLPSNGASYIYNLGNYDVMLIKTATIQSGYLTPGVIAQGWFGTPDHSFMQISMGADTQVTALACSFSSQILNFQLGDINAAEFTGQPGAVLSHSDTQNLGLNCDPGANINVELAGTQNPDAPADASVLALTGQGSPETAGGVGVQIVYNDVPLQLNNRIVLKKSAGGQETFPLVARYYQTKSQVKPGSANATATLNITYQ
;
A
#
# COMPACT_ATOMS: atom_id res chain seq x y z
N MET A 1 -11.82 -84.71 -5.05
CA MET A 1 -11.64 -83.54 -5.94
C MET A 1 -12.91 -82.72 -6.22
N LYS A 2 -14.14 -83.24 -6.15
CA LYS A 2 -15.37 -82.44 -6.42
C LYS A 2 -15.80 -81.45 -5.31
N ARG A 3 -15.35 -81.62 -4.06
CA ARG A 3 -15.76 -80.77 -2.92
C ARG A 3 -14.98 -79.45 -2.80
N THR A 4 -13.79 -79.37 -3.37
CA THR A 4 -12.94 -78.16 -3.34
C THR A 4 -13.35 -77.12 -4.38
N TYR A 5 -13.91 -77.52 -5.52
CA TYR A 5 -14.41 -76.59 -6.53
C TYR A 5 -15.68 -75.84 -6.07
N LEU A 6 -16.52 -76.48 -5.25
CA LEU A 6 -17.77 -75.88 -4.77
C LEU A 6 -17.53 -74.71 -3.80
N LEU A 7 -16.48 -74.80 -2.97
CA LEU A 7 -16.09 -73.70 -2.07
C LEU A 7 -15.49 -72.51 -2.86
N PHE A 8 -14.73 -72.77 -3.92
CA PHE A 8 -14.14 -71.70 -4.75
C PHE A 8 -15.20 -70.95 -5.56
N SER A 9 -16.25 -71.64 -6.02
CA SER A 9 -17.39 -71.01 -6.69
C SER A 9 -18.32 -70.23 -5.76
N LEU A 10 -18.38 -70.58 -4.46
CA LEU A 10 -19.19 -69.84 -3.48
C LEU A 10 -18.50 -68.54 -3.01
N LEU A 11 -17.17 -68.49 -3.00
CA LEU A 11 -16.39 -67.29 -2.69
C LEU A 11 -16.43 -66.22 -3.78
N MET A 12 -16.63 -66.60 -5.05
CA MET A 12 -16.83 -65.64 -6.16
C MET A 12 -18.26 -65.09 -6.27
N LEU A 13 -19.23 -65.66 -5.55
CA LEU A 13 -20.61 -65.16 -5.51
C LEU A 13 -20.84 -64.12 -4.39
N PHE A 14 -19.85 -63.94 -3.50
CA PHE A 14 -19.85 -62.97 -2.41
C PHE A 14 -18.92 -61.77 -2.64
N SER A 15 -18.38 -61.59 -3.86
CA SER A 15 -17.86 -60.29 -4.28
C SER A 15 -19.03 -59.34 -4.52
N GLY A 16 -19.69 -58.96 -3.42
CA GLY A 16 -20.60 -57.82 -3.40
C GLY A 16 -19.84 -56.62 -3.93
N PHE A 17 -20.47 -55.86 -4.82
CA PHE A 17 -19.96 -54.60 -5.30
C PHE A 17 -19.61 -53.73 -4.09
N SER A 18 -18.33 -53.62 -3.76
CA SER A 18 -17.86 -52.61 -2.82
C SER A 18 -17.86 -51.31 -3.62
N VAL A 19 -18.94 -50.55 -3.48
CA VAL A 19 -18.98 -49.18 -3.99
C VAL A 19 -18.26 -48.35 -2.94
N ALA A 20 -17.01 -47.96 -3.24
CA ALA A 20 -16.34 -46.97 -2.41
C ALA A 20 -17.09 -45.66 -2.60
N ASP A 21 -17.59 -45.10 -1.50
CA ASP A 21 -18.11 -43.74 -1.51
C ASP A 21 -16.94 -42.78 -1.79
N ASP A 22 -17.03 -41.98 -2.86
CA ASP A 22 -15.92 -41.15 -3.33
C ASP A 22 -16.36 -39.69 -3.56
N CYS A 23 -15.49 -38.77 -3.16
CA CYS A 23 -15.65 -37.34 -3.34
C CYS A 23 -15.04 -36.94 -4.66
N THR A 24 -15.74 -37.24 -5.76
CA THR A 24 -15.21 -37.03 -7.10
C THR A 24 -15.33 -35.57 -7.55
N VAL A 25 -14.26 -35.03 -8.13
CA VAL A 25 -14.26 -33.69 -8.73
C VAL A 25 -14.71 -33.79 -10.18
N ASN A 26 -15.91 -33.30 -10.50
CA ASN A 26 -16.45 -33.35 -11.87
C ASN A 26 -15.93 -32.22 -12.76
N THR A 27 -15.55 -31.08 -12.18
CA THR A 27 -14.97 -29.96 -12.92
C THR A 27 -13.93 -29.26 -12.07
N THR A 28 -12.68 -29.29 -12.52
CA THR A 28 -11.60 -28.52 -11.91
C THR A 28 -11.64 -27.08 -12.39
N LEU A 29 -11.22 -26.16 -11.52
CA LEU A 29 -11.17 -24.75 -11.82
C LEU A 29 -9.75 -24.22 -11.61
N PHE A 30 -9.02 -24.09 -12.70
CA PHE A 30 -7.66 -23.56 -12.69
C PHE A 30 -7.66 -22.18 -13.33
N ASN A 31 -7.44 -21.16 -12.50
CA ASN A 31 -7.42 -19.77 -12.93
C ASN A 31 -6.04 -19.18 -12.78
N THR A 32 -5.72 -18.24 -13.65
CA THR A 32 -4.54 -17.39 -13.52
C THR A 32 -5.01 -15.96 -13.27
N VAL A 33 -4.46 -15.31 -12.25
CA VAL A 33 -4.67 -13.88 -12.00
C VAL A 33 -3.55 -13.07 -12.62
N SER A 34 -3.91 -12.05 -13.37
CA SER A 34 -3.02 -10.95 -13.71
C SER A 34 -3.64 -9.65 -13.25
N MET A 35 -2.81 -8.78 -12.68
CA MET A 35 -3.19 -7.43 -12.28
C MET A 35 -2.50 -6.34 -13.12
N GLY A 36 -1.74 -6.73 -14.16
CA GLY A 36 -0.94 -5.79 -14.95
C GLY A 36 0.06 -4.99 -14.10
N ASN A 37 0.28 -3.73 -14.46
CA ASN A 37 1.15 -2.83 -13.69
C ASN A 37 0.37 -2.06 -12.62
N ILE A 38 0.66 -2.37 -11.36
CA ILE A 38 0.10 -1.74 -10.17
C ILE A 38 1.01 -0.60 -9.74
N VAL A 39 0.50 0.62 -9.84
CA VAL A 39 1.25 1.84 -9.55
C VAL A 39 0.90 2.32 -8.14
N VAL A 40 1.90 2.43 -7.27
CA VAL A 40 1.72 2.75 -5.85
C VAL A 40 2.59 3.95 -5.49
N GLN A 41 2.01 4.96 -4.84
CA GLN A 41 2.80 6.05 -4.29
C GLN A 41 3.71 5.55 -3.15
N ARG A 42 4.97 5.99 -3.12
CA ARG A 42 5.97 5.53 -2.14
C ARG A 42 5.50 5.65 -0.69
N ASP A 43 4.68 6.66 -0.39
CA ASP A 43 4.25 6.97 0.98
C ASP A 43 2.85 6.43 1.30
N ALA A 44 2.26 5.58 0.45
CA ALA A 44 1.05 4.83 0.80
C ALA A 44 1.24 4.10 2.15
N PRO A 45 0.24 4.02 3.03
CA PRO A 45 0.43 3.46 4.36
C PRO A 45 0.74 1.95 4.31
N VAL A 46 1.56 1.47 5.24
CA VAL A 46 1.72 0.03 5.47
C VAL A 46 0.37 -0.55 5.91
N GLY A 47 -0.01 -1.68 5.32
CA GLY A 47 -1.32 -2.31 5.47
C GLY A 47 -2.35 -1.91 4.41
N ALA A 48 -2.05 -0.95 3.53
CA ALA A 48 -2.91 -0.61 2.41
C ALA A 48 -3.05 -1.78 1.44
N GLU A 49 -4.28 -2.02 0.99
CA GLU A 49 -4.54 -2.84 -0.20
C GLU A 49 -4.16 -2.04 -1.44
N ILE A 50 -3.18 -2.53 -2.19
CA ILE A 50 -2.65 -1.86 -3.38
C ILE A 50 -3.24 -2.42 -4.68
N ALA A 51 -3.79 -3.64 -4.65
CA ALA A 51 -4.47 -4.26 -5.78
C ALA A 51 -5.40 -5.38 -5.31
N ARG A 52 -6.43 -5.65 -6.11
CA ARG A 52 -7.33 -6.80 -5.96
C ARG A 52 -7.68 -7.38 -7.33
N ALA A 53 -7.54 -8.69 -7.47
CA ALA A 53 -8.14 -9.45 -8.56
C ALA A 53 -9.18 -10.40 -7.97
N ARG A 54 -10.36 -10.42 -8.58
CA ARG A 54 -11.39 -11.41 -8.28
C ARG A 54 -11.35 -12.50 -9.32
N VAL A 55 -11.15 -13.74 -8.87
CA VAL A 55 -11.33 -14.92 -9.72
C VAL A 55 -12.67 -15.57 -9.44
N SER A 56 -13.30 -16.01 -10.50
CA SER A 56 -14.38 -16.99 -10.39
C SER A 56 -13.87 -18.18 -9.59
N GLY A 57 -14.57 -18.50 -8.51
CA GLY A 57 -14.37 -19.67 -7.66
C GLY A 57 -15.41 -20.75 -7.90
N TYR A 58 -16.15 -20.67 -9.01
CA TYR A 58 -17.19 -21.62 -9.39
C TYR A 58 -16.59 -22.97 -9.78
N ALA A 59 -16.12 -23.76 -8.82
CA ALA A 59 -15.96 -25.19 -9.01
C ALA A 59 -17.30 -25.86 -8.69
N LYS A 60 -17.82 -26.67 -9.62
CA LYS A 60 -18.96 -27.53 -9.37
C LYS A 60 -18.44 -28.88 -8.87
N LEU A 61 -18.55 -29.09 -7.58
CA LEU A 61 -18.24 -30.39 -6.99
C LEU A 61 -19.46 -31.30 -7.11
N LEU A 62 -19.27 -32.56 -7.52
CA LEU A 62 -20.32 -33.58 -7.47
C LEU A 62 -19.93 -34.65 -6.45
N VAL A 63 -20.58 -34.66 -5.30
CA VAL A 63 -20.36 -35.73 -4.31
C VAL A 63 -21.31 -36.89 -4.61
N THR A 64 -20.77 -38.09 -4.86
CA THR A 64 -21.56 -39.31 -5.14
C THR A 64 -21.41 -40.29 -3.99
N ALA A 65 -22.49 -40.50 -3.23
CA ALA A 65 -22.49 -41.27 -1.98
C ALA A 65 -23.59 -42.36 -1.95
N PRO A 66 -23.68 -43.25 -2.95
CA PRO A 66 -24.81 -44.18 -3.08
C PRO A 66 -24.95 -45.17 -1.91
N GLY A 67 -23.91 -45.33 -1.07
CA GLY A 67 -23.90 -46.19 0.11
C GLY A 67 -24.43 -45.56 1.40
N GLY A 68 -24.63 -44.24 1.47
CA GLY A 68 -25.08 -43.56 2.70
C GLY A 68 -24.49 -42.16 2.90
N ALA A 69 -24.44 -41.69 4.15
CA ALA A 69 -23.87 -40.38 4.47
C ALA A 69 -22.34 -40.40 4.41
N VAL A 70 -21.74 -39.43 3.71
CA VAL A 70 -20.30 -39.32 3.46
C VAL A 70 -19.79 -37.94 3.82
N TYR A 71 -18.61 -37.88 4.43
CA TYR A 71 -17.93 -36.63 4.78
C TYR A 71 -16.73 -36.41 3.86
N CYS A 72 -16.86 -35.45 2.95
CA CYS A 72 -15.77 -35.07 2.05
C CYS A 72 -14.80 -34.15 2.76
N ASN A 73 -13.71 -34.71 3.26
CA ASN A 73 -12.60 -33.96 3.83
C ASN A 73 -11.78 -33.34 2.70
N GLY A 74 -11.59 -32.03 2.78
CA GLY A 74 -10.73 -31.29 1.88
C GLY A 74 -9.92 -30.26 2.63
N ALA A 75 -9.02 -29.60 1.93
CA ALA A 75 -8.23 -28.52 2.50
C ALA A 75 -7.95 -27.45 1.46
N TYR A 76 -7.70 -26.24 1.96
CA TYR A 76 -7.11 -25.17 1.19
C TYR A 76 -5.71 -24.88 1.68
N ALA A 77 -4.76 -24.73 0.77
CA ALA A 77 -3.44 -24.20 1.07
C ALA A 77 -3.13 -22.96 0.24
N ILE A 78 -2.36 -22.09 0.87
CA ILE A 78 -1.66 -20.98 0.21
C ILE A 78 -0.25 -21.50 -0.04
N ASN A 79 0.16 -21.51 -1.30
CA ASN A 79 1.39 -22.14 -1.77
C ASN A 79 2.40 -21.13 -2.31
N TYR A 80 2.05 -19.83 -2.36
CA TYR A 80 2.90 -18.83 -2.99
C TYR A 80 4.24 -18.69 -2.28
N LEU A 81 5.33 -19.12 -2.94
CA LEU A 81 6.71 -19.05 -2.43
C LEU A 81 6.82 -19.56 -0.98
N SER A 82 6.23 -20.73 -0.73
CA SER A 82 6.18 -21.39 0.59
C SER A 82 5.38 -20.65 1.66
N ALA A 83 4.52 -19.69 1.27
CA ALA A 83 3.60 -18.96 2.13
C ALA A 83 4.27 -18.47 3.43
N THR A 84 5.46 -17.86 3.30
CA THR A 84 6.15 -17.30 4.46
C THR A 84 5.34 -16.13 5.03
N PRO A 85 5.09 -16.07 6.34
CA PRO A 85 4.26 -15.02 6.93
C PRO A 85 4.97 -13.67 6.86
N SER A 86 4.19 -12.63 6.58
CA SER A 86 4.63 -11.24 6.75
C SER A 86 4.32 -10.73 8.17
N PRO A 87 4.78 -9.52 8.55
CA PRO A 87 4.40 -8.90 9.82
C PRO A 87 2.90 -8.58 9.96
N ILE A 88 2.13 -8.61 8.86
CA ILE A 88 0.69 -8.32 8.85
C ILE A 88 -0.09 -9.62 8.90
N ASN A 89 -1.07 -9.70 9.80
CA ASN A 89 -1.89 -10.91 9.96
C ASN A 89 -2.62 -11.29 8.65
N HIS A 90 -2.61 -12.59 8.34
CA HIS A 90 -3.13 -13.19 7.11
C HIS A 90 -2.55 -12.58 5.82
N VAL A 91 -1.32 -12.07 5.86
CA VAL A 91 -0.58 -11.62 4.67
C VAL A 91 0.73 -12.39 4.60
N TYR A 92 1.01 -12.95 3.43
CA TYR A 92 2.19 -13.75 3.15
C TYR A 92 3.16 -12.97 2.29
N ASN A 93 4.47 -13.19 2.45
CA ASN A 93 5.47 -12.48 1.67
C ASN A 93 5.41 -12.90 0.20
N THR A 94 5.67 -11.94 -0.68
CA THR A 94 5.96 -12.19 -2.08
C THR A 94 7.47 -12.19 -2.32
N ASN A 95 7.90 -12.35 -3.57
CA ASN A 95 9.29 -12.12 -3.97
C ASN A 95 9.68 -10.63 -3.95
N LEU A 96 8.70 -9.71 -3.94
CA LEU A 96 8.96 -8.28 -3.90
C LEU A 96 8.97 -7.77 -2.46
N LYS A 97 10.08 -7.14 -2.08
CA LYS A 97 10.19 -6.48 -0.77
C LYS A 97 9.12 -5.40 -0.63
N GLY A 98 8.43 -5.41 0.51
CA GLY A 98 7.37 -4.44 0.81
C GLY A 98 6.01 -4.75 0.18
N VAL A 99 5.87 -5.87 -0.54
CA VAL A 99 4.60 -6.37 -1.08
C VAL A 99 4.29 -7.74 -0.48
N GLY A 100 3.12 -7.85 0.12
CA GLY A 100 2.54 -9.11 0.59
C GLY A 100 1.30 -9.51 -0.22
N ILE A 101 0.96 -10.78 -0.17
CA ILE A 101 -0.25 -11.34 -0.79
C ILE A 101 -1.22 -11.81 0.30
N ARG A 102 -2.51 -11.51 0.12
CA ARG A 102 -3.61 -12.01 0.94
C ARG A 102 -4.65 -12.63 0.02
N LEU A 103 -5.18 -13.77 0.44
CA LEU A 103 -6.28 -14.42 -0.26
C LEU A 103 -7.52 -14.43 0.63
N SER A 104 -8.71 -14.38 0.03
CA SER A 104 -9.97 -14.57 0.75
C SER A 104 -10.24 -16.03 1.14
N ILE A 105 -9.33 -16.94 0.80
CA ILE A 105 -9.43 -18.37 1.10
C ILE A 105 -8.93 -18.60 2.54
N PRO A 106 -9.74 -19.19 3.43
CA PRO A 106 -9.27 -19.62 4.73
C PRO A 106 -8.40 -20.87 4.53
N ALA A 107 -7.08 -20.74 4.71
CA ALA A 107 -6.19 -21.90 4.71
C ALA A 107 -6.56 -22.86 5.85
N GLY A 108 -6.57 -24.16 5.56
CA GLY A 108 -6.93 -25.20 6.51
C GLY A 108 -7.94 -26.20 5.97
N ASP A 109 -8.29 -27.14 6.84
CA ASP A 109 -9.18 -28.26 6.53
C ASP A 109 -10.65 -27.84 6.55
N PHE A 110 -11.46 -28.49 5.72
CA PHE A 110 -12.90 -28.35 5.70
C PHE A 110 -13.57 -29.69 5.44
N VAL A 111 -14.84 -29.80 5.81
CA VAL A 111 -15.65 -31.00 5.59
C VAL A 111 -16.97 -30.62 4.92
N LEU A 112 -17.29 -31.27 3.80
CA LEU A 112 -18.59 -31.13 3.14
C LEU A 112 -19.43 -32.40 3.37
N PRO A 113 -20.61 -32.31 4.01
CA PRO A 113 -21.47 -33.47 4.27
C PRO A 113 -22.35 -33.82 3.07
N SER A 114 -22.41 -35.10 2.68
CA SER A 114 -23.38 -35.65 1.71
C SER A 114 -24.27 -36.70 2.37
N ASN A 115 -25.58 -36.66 2.09
CA ASN A 115 -26.58 -37.58 2.65
C ASN A 115 -26.97 -38.71 1.68
N GLY A 116 -26.06 -39.10 0.79
CA GLY A 116 -26.26 -40.18 -0.16
C GLY A 116 -26.92 -39.80 -1.49
N ALA A 117 -27.21 -38.52 -1.68
CA ALA A 117 -27.63 -37.94 -2.96
C ALA A 117 -26.47 -37.21 -3.64
N SER A 118 -26.58 -37.00 -4.96
CA SER A 118 -25.66 -36.14 -5.71
C SER A 118 -25.87 -34.66 -5.35
N TYR A 119 -24.88 -34.03 -4.72
CA TYR A 119 -24.91 -32.60 -4.37
C TYR A 119 -23.93 -31.78 -5.21
N ILE A 120 -24.37 -30.58 -5.63
CA ILE A 120 -23.52 -29.58 -6.28
C ILE A 120 -23.20 -28.45 -5.29
N TYR A 121 -21.92 -28.33 -4.91
CA TYR A 121 -21.45 -27.18 -4.13
C TYR A 121 -20.95 -26.08 -5.06
N ASN A 122 -21.41 -24.84 -4.82
CA ASN A 122 -20.91 -23.65 -5.50
C ASN A 122 -20.02 -22.87 -4.54
N LEU A 123 -18.73 -22.79 -4.83
CA LEU A 123 -17.72 -22.25 -3.91
C LEU A 123 -17.49 -20.73 -4.04
N GLY A 124 -18.30 -20.03 -4.84
CA GLY A 124 -18.33 -18.56 -4.91
C GLY A 124 -17.20 -17.95 -5.74
N ASN A 125 -16.62 -16.84 -5.25
CA ASN A 125 -15.49 -16.15 -5.88
C ASN A 125 -14.36 -15.99 -4.85
N TYR A 126 -13.13 -15.94 -5.34
CA TYR A 126 -11.96 -15.70 -4.49
C TYR A 126 -11.29 -14.39 -4.86
N ASP A 127 -10.86 -13.65 -3.85
CA ASP A 127 -10.10 -12.42 -4.02
C ASP A 127 -8.63 -12.68 -3.73
N VAL A 128 -7.78 -12.27 -4.67
CA VAL A 128 -6.33 -12.17 -4.51
C VAL A 128 -6.02 -10.69 -4.31
N MET A 129 -5.51 -10.34 -3.15
CA MET A 129 -5.19 -8.97 -2.77
C MET A 129 -3.68 -8.83 -2.59
N LEU A 130 -3.13 -7.72 -3.06
CA LEU A 130 -1.77 -7.32 -2.74
C LEU A 130 -1.82 -6.23 -1.67
N ILE A 131 -1.00 -6.40 -0.63
CA ILE A 131 -0.97 -5.52 0.54
C ILE A 131 0.44 -4.93 0.65
N LYS A 132 0.53 -3.63 0.89
CA LYS A 132 1.81 -2.98 1.19
C LYS A 132 2.28 -3.40 2.59
N THR A 133 3.44 -4.02 2.69
CA THR A 133 4.01 -4.50 3.97
C THR A 133 5.21 -3.66 4.45
N ALA A 134 5.86 -2.93 3.55
CA ALA A 134 6.97 -2.01 3.85
C ALA A 134 7.21 -1.07 2.63
N THR A 135 8.35 -0.38 2.60
CA THR A 135 8.83 0.31 1.38
C THR A 135 8.93 -0.69 0.23
N ILE A 136 8.20 -0.41 -0.85
CA ILE A 136 8.09 -1.30 -2.01
C ILE A 136 9.35 -1.17 -2.86
N GLN A 137 9.94 -2.31 -3.21
CA GLN A 137 10.89 -2.41 -4.30
C GLN A 137 10.13 -2.80 -5.58
N SER A 138 10.18 -1.93 -6.59
CA SER A 138 9.51 -2.16 -7.87
C SER A 138 10.01 -3.43 -8.57
N GLY A 139 9.12 -4.15 -9.22
CA GLY A 139 9.46 -5.38 -9.95
C GLY A 139 8.25 -6.22 -10.32
N TYR A 140 8.51 -7.39 -10.92
CA TYR A 140 7.49 -8.37 -11.27
C TYR A 140 7.29 -9.39 -10.15
N LEU A 141 6.06 -9.82 -9.94
CA LEU A 141 5.76 -10.96 -9.09
C LEU A 141 6.17 -12.26 -9.78
N THR A 142 6.68 -13.22 -9.01
CA THR A 142 7.02 -14.54 -9.53
C THR A 142 5.74 -15.27 -10.01
N PRO A 143 5.67 -15.72 -11.27
CA PRO A 143 4.53 -16.51 -11.73
C PRO A 143 4.51 -17.88 -11.04
N GLY A 144 3.33 -18.44 -10.84
CA GLY A 144 3.18 -19.79 -10.28
C GLY A 144 1.96 -19.95 -9.38
N VAL A 145 1.79 -21.14 -8.80
CA VAL A 145 0.64 -21.48 -7.97
C VAL A 145 0.65 -20.67 -6.69
N ILE A 146 -0.43 -19.92 -6.43
CA ILE A 146 -0.57 -19.13 -5.21
C ILE A 146 -1.46 -19.81 -4.18
N ALA A 147 -2.47 -20.56 -4.63
CA ALA A 147 -3.35 -21.31 -3.76
C ALA A 147 -3.95 -22.52 -4.48
N GLN A 148 -4.31 -23.52 -3.68
CA GLN A 148 -4.85 -24.79 -4.13
C GLN A 148 -5.92 -25.28 -3.16
N GLY A 149 -6.94 -25.94 -3.68
CA GLY A 149 -7.95 -26.65 -2.90
C GLY A 149 -8.14 -28.06 -3.42
N TRP A 150 -8.20 -29.04 -2.53
CA TRP A 150 -8.29 -30.47 -2.86
C TRP A 150 -9.20 -31.24 -1.90
N PHE A 151 -9.57 -32.47 -2.29
CA PHE A 151 -10.22 -33.47 -1.43
C PHE A 151 -9.27 -34.62 -1.15
N GLY A 152 -9.24 -35.11 0.09
CA GLY A 152 -8.31 -36.16 0.49
C GLY A 152 -6.85 -35.71 0.37
N THR A 153 -6.21 -36.03 -0.76
CA THR A 153 -4.80 -35.68 -1.04
C THR A 153 -4.67 -34.50 -2.01
N PRO A 154 -3.57 -33.73 -1.95
CA PRO A 154 -3.33 -32.59 -2.85
C PRO A 154 -3.42 -32.91 -4.36
N ASP A 155 -3.18 -34.16 -4.75
CA ASP A 155 -3.26 -34.62 -6.14
C ASP A 155 -4.69 -34.58 -6.70
N HIS A 156 -5.72 -34.59 -5.84
CA HIS A 156 -7.14 -34.47 -6.21
C HIS A 156 -7.64 -33.02 -6.08
N SER A 157 -6.93 -32.10 -6.75
CA SER A 157 -7.26 -30.68 -6.71
C SER A 157 -8.52 -30.34 -7.50
N PHE A 158 -9.44 -29.61 -6.86
CA PHE A 158 -10.61 -29.04 -7.52
C PHE A 158 -10.42 -27.58 -7.90
N MET A 159 -9.51 -26.87 -7.23
CA MET A 159 -9.23 -25.47 -7.47
C MET A 159 -7.73 -25.21 -7.45
N GLN A 160 -7.28 -24.39 -8.39
CA GLN A 160 -5.94 -23.84 -8.40
C GLN A 160 -6.00 -22.38 -8.85
N ILE A 161 -5.33 -21.50 -8.12
CA ILE A 161 -5.14 -20.11 -8.51
C ILE A 161 -3.64 -19.91 -8.71
N SER A 162 -3.25 -19.35 -9.85
CA SER A 162 -1.86 -19.04 -10.20
C SER A 162 -1.67 -17.55 -10.45
N MET A 163 -0.49 -17.03 -10.13
CA MET A 163 -0.05 -15.68 -10.49
C MET A 163 0.47 -15.67 -11.93
N GLY A 164 -0.02 -14.73 -12.74
CA GLY A 164 0.44 -14.48 -14.10
C GLY A 164 1.78 -13.72 -14.13
N ALA A 165 2.51 -13.85 -15.24
CA ALA A 165 3.86 -13.29 -15.38
C ALA A 165 3.90 -11.76 -15.61
N ASP A 166 2.77 -11.17 -15.93
CA ASP A 166 2.57 -9.76 -16.26
C ASP A 166 2.15 -8.90 -15.05
N THR A 167 2.09 -9.49 -13.85
CA THR A 167 1.81 -8.73 -12.63
C THR A 167 3.06 -8.02 -12.14
N GLN A 168 3.08 -6.70 -12.29
CA GLN A 168 4.16 -5.81 -11.88
C GLN A 168 3.67 -4.86 -10.78
N VAL A 169 4.55 -4.56 -9.82
CA VAL A 169 4.32 -3.47 -8.86
C VAL A 169 5.37 -2.39 -9.08
N THR A 170 4.93 -1.15 -9.28
CA THR A 170 5.78 0.02 -9.48
C THR A 170 5.53 1.02 -8.36
N ALA A 171 6.54 1.29 -7.55
CA ALA A 171 6.51 2.36 -6.56
C ALA A 171 6.96 3.68 -7.18
N LEU A 172 6.09 4.69 -7.18
CA LEU A 172 6.39 6.04 -7.66
C LEU A 172 7.01 6.87 -6.55
N ALA A 173 8.11 7.55 -6.86
CA ALA A 173 8.78 8.47 -5.96
C ALA A 173 9.40 9.64 -6.73
N CYS A 174 9.86 10.64 -5.98
CA CYS A 174 10.96 11.46 -6.44
C CYS A 174 12.21 11.14 -5.65
N SER A 175 13.34 11.17 -6.35
CA SER A 175 14.66 11.28 -5.78
C SER A 175 14.96 12.74 -5.43
N PHE A 176 15.65 12.92 -4.32
CA PHE A 176 16.12 14.22 -3.85
C PHE A 176 17.55 14.05 -3.35
N SER A 177 18.47 14.89 -3.82
CA SER A 177 19.72 15.14 -3.10
C SER A 177 19.36 15.98 -1.88
N SER A 178 19.84 15.69 -0.67
CA SER A 178 19.64 16.57 0.48
C SER A 178 20.01 18.03 0.13
N GLN A 179 19.02 18.89 -0.13
CA GLN A 179 19.23 20.31 -0.42
C GLN A 179 18.95 21.11 0.85
N ILE A 180 19.93 21.92 1.23
CA ILE A 180 19.72 23.03 2.16
C ILE A 180 19.35 24.23 1.30
N LEU A 181 18.13 24.73 1.44
CA LEU A 181 17.71 25.97 0.79
C LEU A 181 18.09 27.13 1.73
N ASN A 182 19.05 27.93 1.29
CA ASN A 182 19.52 29.09 2.05
C ASN A 182 18.95 30.36 1.43
N PHE A 183 18.05 31.02 2.15
CA PHE A 183 17.43 32.26 1.72
C PHE A 183 18.15 33.45 2.34
N GLN A 184 18.57 34.41 1.51
CA GLN A 184 19.32 35.59 1.94
C GLN A 184 18.45 36.85 1.83
N LEU A 185 17.71 37.15 2.91
CA LEU A 185 16.83 38.33 2.98
C LEU A 185 17.55 39.65 3.30
N GLY A 186 18.87 39.59 3.52
CA GLY A 186 19.71 40.76 3.79
C GLY A 186 19.31 41.58 5.01
N ASP A 187 19.88 42.78 5.10
CA ASP A 187 19.59 43.75 6.14
C ASP A 187 18.53 44.74 5.65
N ILE A 188 17.46 44.92 6.44
CA ILE A 188 16.35 45.81 6.13
C ILE A 188 16.28 46.93 7.17
N ASN A 189 16.06 48.17 6.72
CA ASN A 189 15.89 49.27 7.63
C ASN A 189 14.53 49.15 8.35
N ALA A 190 14.51 49.28 9.68
CA ALA A 190 13.29 49.23 10.47
C ALA A 190 12.21 50.25 10.01
N ALA A 191 12.62 51.35 9.37
CA ALA A 191 11.73 52.36 8.80
C ALA A 191 10.94 51.90 7.55
N GLU A 192 11.33 50.80 6.92
CA GLU A 192 10.60 50.22 5.78
C GLU A 192 9.32 49.49 6.22
N PHE A 193 9.25 49.12 7.50
CA PHE A 193 8.07 48.51 8.10
C PHE A 193 6.99 49.56 8.38
N THR A 194 5.75 49.26 7.99
CA THR A 194 4.64 50.24 8.01
C THR A 194 4.04 50.44 9.40
N GLY A 195 4.36 49.56 10.35
CA GLY A 195 3.73 49.55 11.67
C GLY A 195 2.39 48.81 11.69
N GLN A 196 2.00 48.18 10.59
CA GLN A 196 0.79 47.38 10.50
C GLN A 196 1.12 45.89 10.63
N PRO A 197 0.71 45.21 11.72
CA PRO A 197 0.78 43.75 11.79
C PRO A 197 0.07 43.13 10.58
N GLY A 198 0.70 42.17 9.92
CA GLY A 198 0.22 41.61 8.65
C GLY A 198 0.86 42.19 7.40
N ALA A 199 1.58 43.31 7.50
CA ALA A 199 2.31 43.84 6.37
C ALA A 199 3.47 42.92 5.98
N VAL A 200 3.62 42.71 4.68
CA VAL A 200 4.75 42.00 4.08
C VAL A 200 5.60 42.99 3.31
N LEU A 201 6.92 42.84 3.40
CA LEU A 201 7.84 43.64 2.62
C LEU A 201 7.98 43.07 1.20
N SER A 202 8.28 43.94 0.24
CA SER A 202 8.59 43.54 -1.13
C SER A 202 9.94 42.83 -1.24
N HIS A 203 10.84 43.05 -0.29
CA HIS A 203 12.12 42.36 -0.24
C HIS A 203 11.91 40.86 0.01
N SER A 204 12.48 40.05 -0.88
CA SER A 204 12.36 38.60 -0.85
C SER A 204 13.54 37.96 -1.54
N ASP A 205 13.78 36.69 -1.20
CA ASP A 205 14.74 35.83 -1.90
C ASP A 205 14.04 34.57 -2.40
N THR A 206 14.42 34.10 -3.59
CA THR A 206 13.81 32.93 -4.23
C THR A 206 14.83 31.81 -4.35
N GLN A 207 14.49 30.64 -3.83
CA GLN A 207 15.26 29.42 -3.97
C GLN A 207 14.41 28.35 -4.64
N ASN A 208 15.04 27.53 -5.47
CA ASN A 208 14.37 26.48 -6.23
C ASN A 208 14.53 25.13 -5.53
N LEU A 209 13.41 24.54 -5.12
CA LEU A 209 13.37 23.13 -4.70
C LEU A 209 13.37 22.25 -5.95
N GLY A 210 14.48 21.55 -6.20
CA GLY A 210 14.63 20.66 -7.35
C GLY A 210 14.35 19.20 -6.97
N LEU A 211 13.41 18.54 -7.65
CA LEU A 211 13.11 17.11 -7.49
C LEU A 211 13.32 16.38 -8.82
N ASN A 212 13.72 15.11 -8.79
CA ASN A 212 13.70 14.26 -9.99
C ASN A 212 12.74 13.08 -9.77
N CYS A 213 11.68 13.04 -10.55
CA CYS A 213 10.44 12.33 -10.24
C CYS A 213 10.08 11.24 -11.26
N ASP A 214 9.44 10.18 -10.77
CA ASP A 214 8.77 9.23 -11.65
C ASP A 214 7.49 9.85 -12.25
N PRO A 215 7.12 9.51 -13.50
CA PRO A 215 5.84 9.90 -14.07
C PRO A 215 4.66 9.50 -13.18
N GLY A 216 3.80 10.46 -12.85
CA GLY A 216 2.63 10.26 -12.01
C GLY A 216 2.85 10.37 -10.50
N ALA A 217 4.08 10.63 -10.04
CA ALA A 217 4.36 10.87 -8.62
C ALA A 217 3.58 12.10 -8.14
N ASN A 218 2.83 11.97 -7.03
CA ASN A 218 2.00 13.05 -6.51
C ASN A 218 2.75 13.84 -5.43
N ILE A 219 3.38 14.94 -5.80
CA ILE A 219 4.28 15.67 -4.92
C ILE A 219 3.48 16.58 -4.01
N ASN A 220 3.66 16.39 -2.71
CA ASN A 220 3.10 17.22 -1.66
C ASN A 220 4.22 17.83 -0.82
N VAL A 221 3.97 19.02 -0.26
CA VAL A 221 4.88 19.68 0.68
C VAL A 221 4.14 20.08 1.95
N GLU A 222 4.86 20.04 3.06
CA GLU A 222 4.42 20.54 4.36
C GLU A 222 5.58 21.29 5.01
N LEU A 223 5.33 22.52 5.46
CA LEU A 223 6.32 23.33 6.18
C LEU A 223 6.20 23.03 7.68
N ALA A 224 7.27 22.54 8.30
CA ALA A 224 7.37 22.34 9.74
C ALA A 224 8.35 23.35 10.35
N GLY A 225 7.98 23.94 11.48
CA GLY A 225 8.77 24.97 12.15
C GLY A 225 8.05 25.53 13.37
N THR A 226 8.68 26.47 14.06
CA THR A 226 8.06 27.15 15.20
C THR A 226 7.24 28.33 14.72
N GLN A 227 5.94 28.34 15.02
CA GLN A 227 5.07 29.47 14.71
C GLN A 227 5.48 30.69 15.54
N ASN A 228 5.44 31.87 14.92
CA ASN A 228 5.69 33.12 15.60
C ASN A 228 4.55 33.43 16.60
N PRO A 229 4.82 33.54 17.91
CA PRO A 229 3.79 33.77 18.92
C PRO A 229 3.12 35.15 18.80
N ASP A 230 3.75 36.09 18.09
CA ASP A 230 3.21 37.43 17.85
C ASP A 230 2.26 37.47 16.64
N ALA A 231 2.07 36.36 15.93
CA ALA A 231 1.13 36.20 14.82
C ALA A 231 0.24 34.95 14.98
N PRO A 232 -0.55 34.82 16.06
CA PRO A 232 -1.33 33.62 16.34
C PRO A 232 -2.44 33.35 15.31
N ALA A 233 -2.89 34.39 14.59
CA ALA A 233 -3.92 34.30 13.56
C ALA A 233 -3.40 33.89 12.17
N ASP A 234 -2.07 33.87 11.96
CA ASP A 234 -1.45 33.43 10.69
C ASP A 234 -0.38 32.38 10.98
N ALA A 235 -0.73 31.12 10.75
CA ALA A 235 0.15 29.98 11.00
C ALA A 235 1.25 29.83 9.95
N SER A 236 1.35 30.69 8.94
CA SER A 236 2.48 30.67 7.98
C SER A 236 3.72 31.40 8.47
N VAL A 237 3.62 32.14 9.57
CA VAL A 237 4.70 33.01 10.06
C VAL A 237 5.62 32.22 10.99
N LEU A 238 6.86 32.02 10.55
CA LEU A 238 7.94 31.43 11.34
C LEU A 238 8.44 32.40 12.41
N ALA A 239 8.68 31.87 13.60
CA ALA A 239 9.41 32.52 14.66
C ALA A 239 10.87 32.73 14.26
N LEU A 240 11.48 33.79 14.78
CA LEU A 240 12.92 33.98 14.64
C LEU A 240 13.69 33.06 15.60
N THR A 241 14.85 32.57 15.19
CA THR A 241 15.78 31.86 16.06
C THR A 241 16.24 32.80 17.17
N GLY A 242 15.98 32.41 18.43
CA GLY A 242 16.28 33.24 19.60
C GLY A 242 15.27 34.38 19.83
N GLN A 243 14.04 34.29 19.30
CA GLN A 243 12.99 35.28 19.52
C GLN A 243 12.78 35.57 21.01
N GLY A 244 12.72 36.87 21.34
CA GLY A 244 12.63 37.36 22.73
C GLY A 244 13.98 37.74 23.34
N SER A 245 15.11 37.36 22.74
CA SER A 245 16.44 37.84 23.11
C SER A 245 16.63 39.32 22.70
N PRO A 246 17.41 40.13 23.44
CA PRO A 246 17.76 41.51 23.06
C PRO A 246 18.51 41.64 21.73
N GLU A 247 19.20 40.58 21.30
CA GLU A 247 19.99 40.56 20.05
C GLU A 247 19.16 40.15 18.82
N THR A 248 17.96 39.63 19.04
CA THR A 248 17.05 39.17 17.98
C THR A 248 16.04 40.27 17.66
N ALA A 249 15.75 40.46 16.38
CA ALA A 249 14.77 41.45 15.96
C ALA A 249 13.40 41.18 16.61
N GLY A 250 12.70 42.26 16.98
CA GLY A 250 11.36 42.19 17.56
C GLY A 250 10.31 42.67 16.55
N GLY A 251 9.13 42.06 16.56
CA GLY A 251 8.00 42.52 15.73
C GLY A 251 8.04 42.07 14.27
N VAL A 252 8.89 41.09 13.95
CA VAL A 252 9.00 40.48 12.62
C VAL A 252 9.05 38.96 12.73
N GLY A 253 8.67 38.29 11.65
CA GLY A 253 8.83 36.87 11.40
C GLY A 253 9.16 36.62 9.93
N VAL A 254 9.30 35.35 9.55
CA VAL A 254 9.61 34.95 8.16
C VAL A 254 8.47 34.10 7.59
N GLN A 255 8.10 34.33 6.34
CA GLN A 255 7.18 33.47 5.60
C GLN A 255 7.92 32.77 4.45
N ILE A 256 7.53 31.53 4.17
CA ILE A 256 7.86 30.84 2.92
C ILE A 256 6.60 30.81 2.05
N VAL A 257 6.74 31.18 0.79
CA VAL A 257 5.64 31.35 -0.17
C VAL A 257 5.88 30.46 -1.38
N TYR A 258 4.82 29.83 -1.87
CA TYR A 258 4.81 29.07 -3.12
C TYR A 258 3.60 29.50 -3.95
N ASN A 259 3.81 29.86 -5.23
CA ASN A 259 2.78 30.40 -6.12
C ASN A 259 1.93 31.50 -5.47
N ASP A 260 2.61 32.49 -4.87
CA ASP A 260 2.00 33.63 -4.17
C ASP A 260 1.17 33.29 -2.91
N VAL A 261 1.12 32.02 -2.50
CA VAL A 261 0.42 31.56 -1.30
C VAL A 261 1.43 31.23 -0.19
N PRO A 262 1.35 31.87 1.00
CA PRO A 262 2.16 31.50 2.14
C PRO A 262 1.89 30.06 2.58
N LEU A 263 2.96 29.29 2.76
CA LEU A 263 2.88 27.93 3.29
C LEU A 263 2.52 27.99 4.77
N GLN A 264 1.35 27.46 5.11
CA GLN A 264 0.90 27.34 6.49
C GLN A 264 1.70 26.23 7.20
N LEU A 265 2.09 26.47 8.45
CA LEU A 265 2.82 25.47 9.24
C LEU A 265 1.95 24.24 9.51
N ASN A 266 2.57 23.06 9.40
CA ASN A 266 1.95 21.75 9.60
C ASN A 266 0.70 21.53 8.71
N ASN A 267 0.62 22.24 7.59
CA ASN A 267 -0.43 22.06 6.59
C ASN A 267 0.18 21.51 5.31
N ARG A 268 -0.31 20.36 4.88
CA ARG A 268 0.12 19.72 3.65
C ARG A 268 -0.62 20.29 2.45
N ILE A 269 0.11 20.61 1.39
CA ILE A 269 -0.45 21.02 0.11
C ILE A 269 0.11 20.18 -1.03
N VAL A 270 -0.69 20.00 -2.08
CA VAL A 270 -0.24 19.37 -3.33
C VAL A 270 0.54 20.41 -4.12
N LEU A 271 1.79 20.11 -4.49
CA LEU A 271 2.58 20.94 -5.39
C LEU A 271 2.26 20.65 -6.84
N LYS A 272 2.35 19.36 -7.22
CA LYS A 272 2.20 18.90 -8.61
C LYS A 272 2.10 17.38 -8.68
N LYS A 273 1.31 16.87 -9.63
CA LYS A 273 1.46 15.50 -10.14
C LYS A 273 2.47 15.50 -11.28
N SER A 274 3.63 14.88 -11.08
CA SER A 274 4.75 14.98 -12.03
C SER A 274 4.45 14.27 -13.34
N ALA A 275 4.94 14.84 -14.45
CA ALA A 275 4.98 14.15 -15.74
C ALA A 275 6.18 13.19 -15.86
N GLY A 276 7.08 13.22 -14.88
CA GLY A 276 8.36 12.51 -14.86
C GLY A 276 9.54 13.43 -15.20
N GLY A 277 10.71 13.07 -14.67
CA GLY A 277 11.95 13.82 -14.85
C GLY A 277 12.14 14.96 -13.83
N GLN A 278 12.89 15.98 -14.23
CA GLN A 278 13.24 17.10 -13.37
C GLN A 278 12.05 18.04 -13.15
N GLU A 279 11.68 18.24 -11.90
CA GLU A 279 10.69 19.20 -11.42
C GLU A 279 11.39 20.29 -10.61
N THR A 280 10.90 21.53 -10.70
CA THR A 280 11.46 22.68 -9.99
C THR A 280 10.34 23.52 -9.40
N PHE A 281 10.42 23.77 -8.10
CA PHE A 281 9.41 24.52 -7.35
C PHE A 281 10.06 25.78 -6.75
N PRO A 282 9.77 26.97 -7.29
CA PRO A 282 10.29 28.23 -6.75
C PRO A 282 9.60 28.52 -5.41
N LEU A 283 10.40 28.60 -4.36
CA LEU A 283 9.99 29.02 -3.03
C LEU A 283 10.53 30.41 -2.78
N VAL A 284 9.72 31.27 -2.18
CA VAL A 284 10.08 32.65 -1.89
C VAL A 284 10.07 32.84 -0.38
N ALA A 285 11.17 33.32 0.19
CA ALA A 285 11.22 33.77 1.58
C ALA A 285 11.00 35.29 1.64
N ARG A 286 10.29 35.77 2.66
CA ARG A 286 10.09 37.20 2.90
C ARG A 286 9.84 37.49 4.38
N TYR A 287 10.09 38.74 4.79
CA TYR A 287 9.72 39.21 6.13
C TYR A 287 8.22 39.50 6.22
N TYR A 288 7.67 39.20 7.39
CA TYR A 288 6.30 39.48 7.80
C TYR A 288 6.32 40.29 9.10
N GLN A 289 5.61 41.42 9.12
CA GLN A 289 5.52 42.27 10.30
C GLN A 289 4.49 41.70 11.29
N THR A 290 4.92 41.39 12.52
CA THR A 290 4.07 40.80 13.57
C THR A 290 3.59 41.81 14.60
N LYS A 291 4.31 42.93 14.79
CA LYS A 291 3.96 44.01 15.72
C LYS A 291 4.03 45.37 15.07
N SER A 292 3.36 46.36 15.68
CA SER A 292 3.40 47.75 15.20
C SER A 292 4.76 48.42 15.36
N GLN A 293 5.59 47.94 16.28
CA GLN A 293 6.96 48.41 16.45
C GLN A 293 7.94 47.29 16.12
N VAL A 294 8.80 47.55 15.13
CA VAL A 294 9.94 46.68 14.81
C VAL A 294 11.17 47.13 15.59
N LYS A 295 11.85 46.18 16.23
CA LYS A 295 13.10 46.42 16.96
C LYS A 295 14.27 45.83 16.17
N PRO A 296 15.40 46.56 16.03
CA PRO A 296 16.59 46.03 15.38
C PRO A 296 17.14 44.78 16.06
N GLY A 297 17.76 43.91 15.27
CA GLY A 297 18.42 42.69 15.74
C GLY A 297 18.56 41.66 14.60
N SER A 298 19.11 40.50 14.92
CA SER A 298 19.22 39.38 13.98
C SER A 298 17.83 38.79 13.67
N ALA A 299 17.57 38.47 12.40
CA ALA A 299 16.27 37.96 11.95
C ALA A 299 16.40 36.66 11.15
N ASN A 300 17.07 35.68 11.74
CA ASN A 300 17.24 34.34 11.18
C ASN A 300 16.05 33.44 11.53
N ALA A 301 15.66 32.54 10.64
CA ALA A 301 14.64 31.52 10.90
C ALA A 301 15.06 30.18 10.28
N THR A 302 14.64 29.08 10.90
CA THR A 302 14.88 27.73 10.40
C THR A 302 13.57 26.96 10.31
N ALA A 303 13.36 26.25 9.21
CA ALA A 303 12.20 25.40 9.01
C ALA A 303 12.58 24.14 8.22
N THR A 304 11.72 23.13 8.27
CA THR A 304 11.86 21.86 7.54
C THR A 304 10.74 21.76 6.52
N LEU A 305 11.07 21.43 5.26
CA LEU A 305 10.10 21.10 4.23
C LEU A 305 9.98 19.59 4.13
N ASN A 306 8.83 19.05 4.51
CA ASN A 306 8.52 17.64 4.40
C ASN A 306 7.89 17.36 3.03
N ILE A 307 8.58 16.57 2.20
CA ILE A 307 8.08 16.17 0.88
C ILE A 307 7.47 14.77 0.96
N THR A 308 6.24 14.62 0.49
CA THR A 308 5.51 13.34 0.47
C THR A 308 4.87 13.06 -0.89
N TYR A 309 4.61 11.79 -1.20
CA TYR A 309 4.17 11.34 -2.53
C TYR A 309 2.71 10.88 -2.61
N GLN A 310 1.89 11.14 -1.58
CA GLN A 310 0.55 10.57 -1.39
C GLN A 310 -0.47 11.05 -2.41
#